data_AF-K1S1L9-F1
#
_entry.id   AF-K1S1L9-F1
#
_cell.length_a   1.000
_cell.length_b   1.000
_cell.length_c   1.000
_cell.angle_alpha   90.00
_cell.angle_beta   90.00
_cell.angle_gamma   90.00
#
_symmetry.space_group_name_H-M   'P 1'
#
loop_
_entity.id
_entity.type
_entity.pdbx_description
1 polymer ?
#
loop_
_entity_poly.entity_id
_entity_poly.type
_entity_poly.pdbx_seq_one_letter_code
_entity_poly.pdbx_strand_id
1 'polypeptide(L)'
;MDMIFLHMECPFFYVDTDTLTGSRTVEKHKFSVLEIQEYYETYCMRKDLAEQSLEVIKSSIKQESLGDGGQGTAVCSTDQKLDLCTKMYRVIFQLVSLFENFVKLMDTFRSVTTSPQIADMSLQVSSVREEVSHALLEVENGQVSPINTDSSKILTKGEAVLSLLEYVNGLQFVKAVQLLRSFRCHWPNDIFGQTSDDDIIAILNIYCASQAVKRTGLFVLMGLDIDLGLIKNQLMQLNIQMRGRSASVPSLTPHTPGEDPQQDSSSL
;
A
#
# COMPACT_ATOMS: atom_id res chain seq x y z
N MET A 1 -4.30 0.74 -12.74
CA MET A 1 -4.04 1.04 -11.31
C MET A 1 -4.43 -0.13 -10.43
N ASP A 2 -5.43 -0.93 -10.81
CA ASP A 2 -5.90 -2.09 -10.05
C ASP A 2 -4.81 -3.14 -9.79
N MET A 3 -3.86 -3.33 -10.72
CA MET A 3 -2.69 -4.20 -10.51
C MET A 3 -1.76 -3.76 -9.36
N ILE A 4 -1.76 -2.47 -8.99
CA ILE A 4 -0.92 -1.98 -7.87
C ILE A 4 -1.65 -2.25 -6.55
N PHE A 5 -2.97 -2.05 -6.49
CA PHE A 5 -3.74 -2.25 -5.26
C PHE A 5 -4.00 -3.73 -4.93
N LEU A 6 -4.06 -4.61 -5.94
CA LEU A 6 -4.24 -6.06 -5.76
C LEU A 6 -3.01 -6.80 -5.19
N HIS A 7 -1.84 -6.16 -5.17
CA HIS A 7 -0.59 -6.80 -4.74
C HIS A 7 0.07 -6.12 -3.54
N MET A 8 -0.43 -4.96 -3.08
CA MET A 8 0.16 -4.24 -1.95
C MET A 8 -0.43 -4.71 -0.62
N GLU A 9 -0.08 -5.94 -0.23
CA GLU A 9 -0.21 -6.35 1.17
C GLU A 9 0.86 -5.67 2.03
N CYS A 10 0.53 -5.37 3.28
CA CYS A 10 1.52 -4.85 4.22
C CYS A 10 2.56 -5.94 4.50
N PRO A 11 3.87 -5.64 4.44
CA PRO A 11 4.88 -6.63 4.71
C PRO A 11 4.76 -7.14 6.15
N PHE A 12 4.82 -8.45 6.31
CA PHE A 12 4.98 -9.06 7.63
C PHE A 12 6.45 -8.97 8.03
N PHE A 13 6.72 -8.31 9.16
CA PHE A 13 8.06 -8.19 9.71
C PHE A 13 8.08 -8.70 11.15
N TYR A 14 9.01 -9.61 11.45
CA TYR A 14 9.27 -10.08 12.80
C TYR A 14 10.77 -10.10 13.06
N VAL A 15 11.16 -9.64 14.24
CA VAL A 15 12.52 -9.77 14.76
C VAL A 15 12.46 -9.95 16.27
N ASP A 16 13.31 -10.80 16.83
CA ASP A 16 13.33 -11.02 18.26
C ASP A 16 13.77 -9.76 19.03
N THR A 17 13.35 -9.66 20.29
CA THR A 17 13.56 -8.44 21.11
C THR A 17 15.03 -8.12 21.34
N ASP A 18 15.88 -9.13 21.53
CA ASP A 18 17.31 -8.90 21.80
C ASP A 18 18.00 -8.34 20.55
N THR A 19 17.69 -8.89 19.38
CA THR A 19 18.16 -8.36 18.10
C THR A 19 17.62 -6.95 17.83
N LEU A 20 16.33 -6.74 18.09
CA LEU A 20 15.67 -5.48 17.83
C LEU A 20 16.28 -4.35 18.67
N THR A 21 16.48 -4.59 19.96
CA THR A 21 17.08 -3.63 20.92
C THR A 21 18.57 -3.41 20.69
N GLY A 22 19.29 -4.43 20.22
CA GLY A 22 20.70 -4.31 19.81
C GLY A 22 20.90 -3.49 18.53
N SER A 23 19.84 -3.21 17.79
CA SER A 23 19.85 -2.44 16.54
C SER A 23 19.19 -1.07 16.73
N ARG A 24 19.52 -0.08 15.89
CA ARG A 24 18.76 1.20 15.81
C ARG A 24 17.51 1.09 14.91
N THR A 25 17.00 -0.12 14.71
CA THR A 25 15.94 -0.39 13.72
C THR A 25 14.60 0.19 14.18
N VAL A 26 14.30 0.14 15.48
CA VAL A 26 13.05 0.70 16.03
C VAL A 26 12.98 2.20 15.80
N GLU A 27 14.06 2.94 16.08
CA GLU A 27 14.07 4.38 15.88
C GLU A 27 13.94 4.73 14.40
N LYS A 28 14.72 4.06 13.53
CA LYS A 28 14.62 4.27 12.08
C LYS A 28 13.22 3.97 11.56
N HIS A 29 12.62 2.85 12.00
CA HIS A 29 11.25 2.49 11.64
C HIS A 29 10.25 3.57 12.07
N LYS A 30 10.34 4.07 13.30
CA LYS A 30 9.48 5.16 13.79
C LYS A 30 9.59 6.41 12.91
N PHE A 31 10.81 6.82 12.53
CA PHE A 31 11.00 7.95 11.64
C PHE A 31 10.42 7.69 10.24
N SER A 32 10.70 6.52 9.65
CA SER A 32 10.16 6.17 8.34
C SER A 32 8.62 6.13 8.32
N VAL A 33 7.98 5.65 9.38
CA VAL A 33 6.51 5.67 9.49
C VAL A 33 5.97 7.10 9.50
N LEU A 34 6.60 8.01 10.24
CA LEU A 34 6.19 9.42 10.26
C LEU A 34 6.40 10.10 8.90
N GLU A 35 7.53 9.84 8.24
CA GLU A 35 7.78 10.35 6.89
C GLU A 35 6.73 9.82 5.91
N ILE A 36 6.50 8.50 5.87
CA ILE A 36 5.48 7.88 5.01
C ILE A 36 4.11 8.49 5.26
N GLN A 37 3.74 8.71 6.53
CA GLN A 37 2.48 9.36 6.89
C GLN A 37 2.39 10.78 6.30
N GLU A 38 3.41 11.61 6.46
CA GLU A 38 3.44 12.97 5.90
C GLU A 38 3.36 12.96 4.35
N TYR A 39 4.08 12.04 3.70
CA TYR A 39 4.02 11.88 2.25
C TYR A 39 2.62 11.44 1.79
N TYR A 40 1.95 10.57 2.55
CA TYR A 40 0.60 10.09 2.27
C TYR A 40 -0.46 11.19 2.46
N GLU A 41 -0.40 11.95 3.56
CA GLU A 41 -1.29 13.08 3.81
C GLU A 41 -1.19 14.12 2.68
N THR A 42 0.04 14.44 2.25
CA THR A 42 0.29 15.33 1.11
C THR A 42 -0.24 14.74 -0.20
N TYR A 43 -0.12 13.43 -0.41
CA TYR A 43 -0.66 12.74 -1.58
C TYR A 43 -2.19 12.88 -1.63
N CYS A 44 -2.88 12.60 -0.53
CA CYS A 44 -4.34 12.75 -0.41
C CYS A 44 -4.78 14.18 -0.73
N MET A 45 -4.16 15.19 -0.11
CA MET A 45 -4.48 16.59 -0.38
C MET A 45 -4.32 16.94 -1.87
N ARG A 46 -3.22 16.51 -2.52
CA ARG A 46 -2.99 16.79 -3.95
C ARG A 46 -3.98 16.04 -4.86
N LYS A 47 -4.31 14.81 -4.49
CA LYS A 47 -5.29 13.98 -5.21
C LYS A 47 -6.65 14.67 -5.18
N ASP A 48 -7.11 15.13 -4.03
CA ASP A 48 -8.39 15.83 -3.88
C ASP A 48 -8.43 17.10 -4.73
N LEU A 49 -7.35 17.89 -4.76
CA LEU A 49 -7.26 19.09 -5.62
C LEU A 49 -7.31 18.76 -7.12
N ALA A 50 -6.67 17.65 -7.54
CA ALA A 50 -6.73 17.19 -8.92
C ALA A 50 -8.13 16.69 -9.29
N GLU A 51 -8.79 15.95 -8.39
CA GLU A 51 -10.16 15.46 -8.58
C GLU A 51 -11.16 16.61 -8.67
N GLN A 52 -11.07 17.62 -7.79
CA GLN A 52 -11.89 18.83 -7.87
C GLN A 52 -11.72 19.55 -9.20
N SER A 53 -10.48 19.67 -9.69
CA SER A 53 -10.20 20.33 -10.99
C SER A 53 -10.78 19.53 -12.16
N LEU A 54 -10.75 18.19 -12.08
CA LEU A 54 -11.37 17.32 -13.06
C LEU A 54 -12.91 17.46 -13.06
N GLU A 55 -13.54 17.56 -11.89
CA GLU A 55 -14.99 17.74 -11.79
C GLU A 55 -15.47 19.10 -12.34
N VAL A 56 -14.68 20.16 -12.18
CA VAL A 56 -14.93 21.47 -12.82
C VAL A 56 -14.90 21.34 -14.35
N ILE A 57 -13.90 20.65 -14.89
CA ILE A 57 -13.80 20.41 -16.35
C ILE A 57 -14.97 19.57 -16.86
N LYS A 58 -15.32 18.48 -16.17
CA LYS A 58 -16.48 17.63 -16.53
C LYS A 58 -17.78 18.42 -16.52
N SER A 59 -17.98 19.26 -15.51
CA SER A 59 -19.18 20.10 -15.40
C SER A 59 -19.27 21.11 -16.53
N SER A 60 -18.15 21.74 -16.89
CA SER A 60 -18.05 22.68 -18.02
C SER A 60 -18.44 22.00 -19.34
N ILE A 61 -17.94 20.77 -19.58
CA ILE A 61 -18.29 19.97 -20.77
C ILE A 61 -19.77 19.57 -20.79
N LYS A 62 -20.36 19.19 -19.64
CA LYS A 62 -21.78 18.81 -19.55
C LYS A 62 -22.71 19.99 -19.82
N GLN A 63 -22.37 21.18 -19.31
CA GLN A 63 -23.13 22.40 -19.56
C GLN A 63 -23.14 22.78 -21.05
N GLU A 64 -22.04 22.54 -21.76
CA GLU A 64 -21.95 22.75 -23.20
C GLU A 64 -22.87 21.80 -23.99
N SER A 65 -22.95 20.53 -23.60
CA SER A 65 -23.76 19.51 -24.29
C SER A 65 -25.29 19.72 -24.17
N LEU A 66 -25.75 20.59 -23.26
CA LEU A 66 -27.18 20.84 -23.00
C LEU A 66 -27.74 22.07 -23.74
N GLY A 67 -26.87 22.86 -24.41
CA GLY A 67 -27.24 23.90 -25.37
C GLY A 67 -27.72 25.23 -24.81
N ASP A 68 -26.94 26.28 -25.04
CA ASP A 68 -27.48 27.59 -25.45
C ASP A 68 -26.51 28.23 -26.46
N GLY A 69 -27.03 28.60 -27.62
CA GLY A 69 -26.30 29.13 -28.77
C GLY A 69 -25.91 30.60 -28.62
N GLY A 70 -25.35 30.99 -27.47
CA GLY A 70 -24.82 32.33 -27.23
C GLY A 70 -23.34 32.42 -27.59
N GLN A 71 -23.00 33.25 -28.58
CA GLN A 71 -21.61 33.59 -28.94
C GLN A 71 -20.80 34.03 -27.70
N GLY A 72 -19.84 33.19 -27.29
CA GLY A 72 -18.97 33.46 -26.14
C GLY A 72 -18.24 32.22 -25.63
N THR A 73 -17.60 31.48 -26.54
CA THR A 73 -16.50 30.51 -26.34
C THR A 73 -16.21 30.04 -24.90
N ALA A 74 -17.10 29.29 -24.26
CA ALA A 74 -16.77 28.51 -23.05
C ALA A 74 -16.12 27.17 -23.43
N VAL A 75 -15.09 27.22 -24.29
CA VAL A 75 -14.19 26.07 -24.46
C VAL A 75 -13.59 25.80 -23.10
N CYS A 76 -13.66 24.55 -22.60
CA CYS A 76 -12.84 24.12 -21.48
C CYS A 76 -11.41 24.62 -21.73
N SER A 77 -11.02 25.66 -21.01
CA SER A 77 -9.89 26.48 -21.41
C SER A 77 -8.66 25.59 -21.45
N THR A 78 -7.81 25.80 -22.44
CA THR A 78 -6.47 25.19 -22.47
C THR A 78 -5.77 25.38 -21.12
N ASP A 79 -6.02 26.48 -20.42
CA ASP A 79 -5.51 26.76 -19.08
C ASP A 79 -6.05 25.80 -18.00
N GLN A 80 -7.34 25.47 -18.03
CA GLN A 80 -7.94 24.52 -17.08
C GLN A 80 -7.36 23.11 -17.30
N LYS A 81 -7.17 22.71 -18.56
CA LYS A 81 -6.56 21.42 -18.91
C LYS A 81 -5.08 21.39 -18.48
N LEU A 82 -4.33 22.47 -18.70
CA LEU A 82 -2.93 22.60 -18.26
C LEU A 82 -2.79 22.56 -16.74
N ASP A 83 -3.68 23.25 -16.03
CA ASP A 83 -3.73 23.25 -14.57
C ASP A 83 -4.04 21.85 -14.01
N LEU A 84 -5.02 21.13 -14.60
CA LEU A 84 -5.28 19.73 -14.26
C LEU A 84 -4.04 18.85 -14.52
N CYS A 85 -3.39 18.97 -15.68
CA CYS A 85 -2.16 18.25 -15.99
C CYS A 85 -1.06 18.53 -14.95
N THR A 86 -0.91 19.78 -14.53
CA THR A 86 0.04 20.20 -13.50
C THR A 86 -0.28 19.55 -12.14
N LYS A 87 -1.55 19.52 -11.75
CA LYS A 87 -2.00 18.87 -10.51
C LYS A 87 -1.78 17.37 -10.55
N MET A 88 -2.14 16.71 -11.65
CA MET A 88 -1.89 15.27 -11.86
C MET A 88 -0.39 14.95 -11.78
N TYR A 89 0.46 15.75 -12.43
CA TYR A 89 1.91 15.62 -12.33
C TYR A 89 2.39 15.65 -10.86
N ARG A 90 1.88 16.60 -10.05
CA ARG A 90 2.22 16.71 -8.63
C ARG A 90 1.72 15.54 -7.80
N VAL A 91 0.58 14.94 -8.15
CA VAL A 91 0.06 13.72 -7.52
C VAL A 91 0.99 12.54 -7.82
N ILE A 92 1.37 12.34 -9.08
CA ILE A 92 2.28 11.26 -9.47
C ILE A 92 3.64 11.43 -8.81
N PHE A 93 4.17 12.65 -8.77
CA PHE A 93 5.44 12.93 -8.08
C PHE A 93 5.35 12.57 -6.60
N GLN A 94 4.26 12.95 -5.93
CA GLN A 94 4.05 12.62 -4.54
C GLN A 94 3.97 11.11 -4.30
N LEU A 95 3.32 10.38 -5.21
CA LEU A 95 3.24 8.93 -5.15
C LEU A 95 4.64 8.29 -5.31
N VAL A 96 5.47 8.78 -6.24
CA VAL A 96 6.88 8.34 -6.37
C VAL A 96 7.64 8.55 -5.06
N SER A 97 7.48 9.71 -4.41
CA SER A 97 8.12 9.99 -3.13
C SER A 97 7.64 9.06 -2.02
N LEU A 98 6.34 8.75 -1.97
CA LEU A 98 5.78 7.80 -1.00
C LEU A 98 6.41 6.41 -1.17
N PHE A 99 6.46 5.90 -2.40
CA PHE A 99 7.10 4.62 -2.71
C PHE A 99 8.59 4.61 -2.37
N GLU A 100 9.30 5.71 -2.61
CA GLU A 100 10.71 5.81 -2.24
C GLU A 100 10.94 5.67 -0.73
N ASN A 101 10.08 6.28 0.09
CA ASN A 101 10.18 6.15 1.55
C ASN A 101 9.77 4.76 2.03
N PHE A 102 8.81 4.13 1.37
CA PHE A 102 8.48 2.73 1.65
C PHE A 102 9.62 1.77 1.29
N VAL A 103 10.34 1.99 0.18
CA VAL A 103 11.58 1.25 -0.14
C VAL A 103 12.64 1.47 0.94
N LYS A 104 12.87 2.71 1.39
CA LYS A 104 13.82 3.01 2.49
C LYS A 104 13.46 2.30 3.80
N LEU A 105 12.16 2.16 4.10
CA LEU A 105 11.69 1.39 5.25
C LEU A 105 12.03 -0.10 5.10
N MET A 106 11.81 -0.68 3.93
CA MET A 106 12.17 -2.08 3.66
C MET A 106 13.68 -2.32 3.76
N ASP A 107 14.49 -1.40 3.25
CA ASP A 107 15.95 -1.45 3.38
C ASP A 107 16.40 -1.33 4.85
N THR A 108 15.67 -0.55 5.66
CA THR A 108 15.89 -0.49 7.10
C THR A 108 15.66 -1.85 7.75
N PHE A 109 14.58 -2.54 7.43
CA PHE A 109 14.34 -3.90 7.93
C PHE A 109 15.41 -4.87 7.44
N ARG A 110 15.70 -4.89 6.13
CA ARG A 110 16.74 -5.76 5.55
C ARG A 110 18.12 -5.50 6.15
N SER A 111 18.42 -4.27 6.59
CA SER A 111 19.71 -3.97 7.22
C SER A 111 19.96 -4.78 8.50
N VAL A 112 18.92 -5.31 9.16
CA VAL A 112 19.05 -6.19 10.32
C VAL A 112 19.85 -7.44 9.98
N THR A 113 19.67 -8.03 8.79
CA THR A 113 20.33 -9.28 8.38
C THR A 113 21.83 -9.13 8.13
N THR A 114 22.36 -7.90 8.13
CA THR A 114 23.81 -7.65 7.99
C THR A 114 24.62 -8.16 9.19
N SER A 115 23.96 -8.40 10.33
CA SER A 115 24.60 -8.97 11.50
C SER A 115 24.77 -10.49 11.35
N PRO A 116 25.97 -11.06 11.56
CA PRO A 116 26.27 -12.48 11.27
C PRO A 116 25.52 -13.47 12.18
N GLN A 117 24.95 -12.98 13.29
CA GLN A 117 24.17 -13.76 14.25
C GLN A 117 22.69 -13.88 13.88
N ILE A 118 22.26 -13.34 12.73
CA ILE A 118 20.86 -13.34 12.31
C ILE A 118 20.53 -14.58 11.50
N ALA A 119 19.49 -15.27 11.93
CA ALA A 119 18.88 -16.37 11.21
C ALA A 119 17.61 -15.88 10.50
N ASP A 120 17.69 -15.78 9.17
CA ASP A 120 16.54 -15.47 8.32
C ASP A 120 15.61 -16.69 8.20
N MET A 121 14.37 -16.50 8.65
CA MET A 121 13.29 -17.48 8.62
C MET A 121 12.21 -17.18 7.60
N SER A 122 12.39 -16.14 6.78
CA SER A 122 11.34 -15.61 5.89
C SER A 122 10.70 -16.68 5.01
N LEU A 123 11.49 -17.60 4.44
CA LEU A 123 10.98 -18.71 3.62
C LEU A 123 10.15 -19.71 4.43
N GLN A 124 10.60 -20.08 5.63
CA GLN A 124 9.91 -21.03 6.50
C GLN A 124 8.56 -20.47 6.96
N VAL A 125 8.54 -19.19 7.36
CA VAL A 125 7.32 -18.51 7.78
C VAL A 125 6.39 -18.23 6.60
N SER A 126 6.93 -18.02 5.37
CA SER A 126 6.11 -17.89 4.16
C SER A 126 5.33 -19.16 3.87
N SER A 127 5.98 -20.32 4.00
CA SER A 127 5.30 -21.62 3.87
C SER A 127 4.20 -21.78 4.92
N VAL A 128 4.48 -21.44 6.19
CA VAL A 128 3.45 -21.47 7.25
C VAL A 128 2.28 -20.53 6.92
N ARG A 129 2.56 -19.32 6.41
CA ARG A 129 1.52 -18.37 6.01
C ARG A 129 0.63 -18.95 4.91
N GLU A 130 1.21 -19.52 3.87
CA GLU A 130 0.47 -20.12 2.75
C GLU A 130 -0.45 -21.25 3.21
N GLU A 131 0.05 -22.14 4.07
CA GLU A 131 -0.74 -23.23 4.64
C GLU A 131 -1.87 -22.74 5.56
N VAL A 132 -1.61 -21.69 6.36
CA VAL A 132 -2.65 -21.07 7.19
C VAL A 132 -3.71 -20.38 6.33
N SER A 133 -3.30 -19.70 5.25
CA SER A 133 -4.24 -19.09 4.30
C SER A 133 -5.14 -20.13 3.65
N HIS A 134 -4.59 -21.28 3.24
CA HIS A 134 -5.39 -22.40 2.72
C HIS A 134 -6.38 -22.93 3.76
N ALA A 135 -5.90 -23.16 4.98
CA ALA A 135 -6.73 -23.64 6.08
C ALA A 135 -7.88 -22.68 6.43
N LEU A 136 -7.66 -21.37 6.34
CA LEU A 136 -8.70 -20.36 6.56
C LEU A 136 -9.81 -20.47 5.53
N LEU A 137 -9.47 -20.61 4.24
CA LEU A 137 -10.45 -20.81 3.18
C LEU A 137 -11.30 -22.07 3.42
N GLU A 138 -10.69 -23.17 3.87
CA GLU A 138 -11.41 -24.41 4.20
C GLU A 138 -12.40 -24.22 5.37
N VAL A 139 -11.97 -23.52 6.42
CA VAL A 139 -12.80 -23.22 7.60
C VAL A 139 -13.96 -22.29 7.23
N GLU A 140 -13.72 -21.26 6.42
CA GLU A 140 -14.72 -20.29 5.99
C GLU A 140 -15.74 -20.89 5.02
N ASN A 141 -15.31 -21.81 4.15
CA ASN A 141 -16.20 -22.56 3.27
C ASN A 141 -17.06 -23.60 4.00
N GLY A 142 -16.93 -23.74 5.33
CA GLY A 142 -17.71 -24.66 6.14
C GLY A 142 -17.44 -26.14 5.85
N GLN A 143 -16.32 -26.46 5.19
CA GLN A 143 -15.96 -27.82 4.82
C GLN A 143 -15.37 -28.63 5.98
N VAL A 144 -15.18 -27.99 7.14
CA VAL A 144 -14.49 -28.56 8.28
C VAL A 144 -15.43 -28.64 9.49
N SER A 145 -15.45 -29.82 10.14
CA SER A 145 -16.12 -29.97 11.42
C SER A 145 -15.46 -29.12 12.51
N PRO A 146 -16.22 -28.48 13.42
CA PRO A 146 -15.65 -27.73 14.53
C PRO A 146 -14.74 -28.61 15.38
N ILE A 147 -13.60 -28.06 15.81
CA ILE A 147 -12.77 -28.73 16.81
C ILE A 147 -13.57 -28.91 18.10
N ASN A 148 -13.58 -30.12 18.64
CA ASN A 148 -14.14 -30.38 19.97
C ASN A 148 -13.08 -29.95 20.99
N THR A 149 -13.02 -28.66 21.29
CA THR A 149 -12.25 -28.18 22.44
C THR A 149 -13.07 -28.50 23.68
N ASP A 150 -12.52 -29.34 24.55
CA ASP A 150 -13.13 -29.69 25.83
C ASP A 150 -13.18 -28.41 26.70
N SER A 151 -14.28 -27.67 26.59
CA SER A 151 -14.50 -26.35 27.21
C SER A 151 -14.46 -26.39 28.75
N SER A 152 -14.42 -27.61 29.30
CA SER A 152 -14.24 -27.92 30.71
C SER A 152 -12.79 -27.77 31.20
N LYS A 153 -11.80 -27.80 30.30
CA LYS A 153 -10.38 -27.73 30.65
C LYS A 153 -9.90 -26.28 30.71
N ILE A 154 -9.74 -25.76 31.91
CA ILE A 154 -9.10 -24.44 32.13
C ILE A 154 -7.61 -24.58 31.79
N LEU A 155 -7.21 -24.03 30.65
CA LEU A 155 -5.81 -23.93 30.25
C LEU A 155 -5.24 -22.59 30.72
N THR A 156 -3.99 -22.60 31.18
CA THR A 156 -3.22 -21.37 31.29
C THR A 156 -2.89 -20.83 29.89
N LYS A 157 -2.60 -19.54 29.79
CA LYS A 157 -2.21 -18.91 28.50
C LYS A 157 -0.99 -19.60 27.87
N GLY A 158 -0.01 -19.99 28.69
CA GLY A 158 1.18 -20.70 28.21
C GLY A 158 0.85 -22.07 27.63
N GLU A 159 -0.04 -22.83 28.29
CA GLU A 159 -0.50 -24.13 27.77
C GLU A 159 -1.32 -23.98 26.50
N ALA A 160 -2.17 -22.95 26.39
CA ALA A 160 -2.90 -22.64 25.17
C ALA A 160 -1.96 -22.36 23.99
N VAL A 161 -0.91 -21.55 24.21
CA VAL A 161 0.13 -21.30 23.20
C VAL A 161 0.84 -22.59 22.80
N LEU A 162 1.22 -23.45 23.75
CA LEU A 162 1.87 -24.72 23.45
C LEU A 162 0.97 -25.67 22.67
N SER A 163 -0.31 -25.79 23.02
CA SER A 163 -1.28 -26.60 22.28
C SER A 163 -1.51 -26.09 20.86
N LEU A 164 -1.55 -24.77 20.66
CA LEU A 164 -1.62 -24.19 19.32
C LEU A 164 -0.36 -24.51 18.50
N LEU A 165 0.82 -24.35 19.10
CA LEU A 165 2.10 -24.67 18.46
C LEU A 165 2.24 -26.15 18.12
N GLU A 166 1.64 -27.06 18.90
CA GLU A 166 1.61 -28.49 18.58
C GLU A 166 0.91 -28.74 17.24
N TYR A 167 -0.24 -28.12 17.00
CA TYR A 167 -0.95 -28.24 15.72
C TYR A 167 -0.21 -27.56 14.57
N VAL A 168 0.36 -26.37 14.78
CA VAL A 168 1.15 -25.68 13.75
C VAL A 168 2.39 -26.50 13.35
N ASN A 169 3.15 -27.01 14.31
CA ASN A 169 4.33 -27.83 14.03
C ASN A 169 3.95 -29.22 13.49
N GLY A 170 2.76 -29.72 13.83
CA GLY A 170 2.19 -30.95 13.30
C GLY A 170 1.53 -30.81 11.93
N LEU A 171 1.63 -29.64 11.28
CA LEU A 171 1.02 -29.33 9.97
C LEU A 171 -0.52 -29.47 9.95
N GLN A 172 -1.17 -29.32 11.10
CA GLN A 172 -2.62 -29.39 11.26
C GLN A 172 -3.22 -27.98 11.34
N PHE A 173 -3.01 -27.18 10.28
CA PHE A 173 -3.34 -25.75 10.26
C PHE A 173 -4.82 -25.44 10.44
N VAL A 174 -5.71 -26.27 9.89
CA VAL A 174 -7.16 -26.16 10.09
C VAL A 174 -7.53 -26.22 11.57
N LYS A 175 -6.96 -27.18 12.31
CA LYS A 175 -7.18 -27.28 13.76
C LYS A 175 -6.53 -26.13 14.51
N ALA A 176 -5.36 -25.66 14.08
CA ALA A 176 -4.69 -24.51 14.66
C ALA A 176 -5.56 -23.24 14.55
N VAL A 177 -6.14 -22.97 13.37
CA VAL A 177 -7.07 -21.85 13.15
C VAL A 177 -8.31 -21.96 14.04
N GLN A 178 -8.94 -23.13 14.09
CA GLN A 178 -10.12 -23.33 14.94
C GLN A 178 -9.79 -23.16 16.44
N LEU A 179 -8.62 -23.64 16.87
CA LEU A 179 -8.17 -23.52 18.25
C LEU A 179 -7.79 -22.08 18.62
N LEU A 180 -7.14 -21.34 17.71
CA LEU A 180 -6.87 -19.92 17.88
C LEU A 180 -8.17 -19.14 18.15
N ARG A 181 -9.18 -19.37 17.30
CA ARG A 181 -10.50 -18.72 17.42
C ARG A 181 -11.20 -19.09 18.73
N SER A 182 -11.04 -20.30 19.26
CA SER A 182 -11.62 -20.68 20.56
C SER A 182 -10.89 -20.04 21.74
N PHE A 183 -9.58 -19.84 21.66
CA PHE A 183 -8.80 -19.13 22.69
C PHE A 183 -9.11 -17.64 22.73
N ARG A 184 -9.46 -17.02 21.60
CA ARG A 184 -9.83 -15.60 21.53
C ARG A 184 -10.98 -15.22 22.49
N CYS A 185 -11.94 -16.12 22.70
CA CYS A 185 -13.04 -15.90 23.64
C CYS A 185 -12.57 -15.88 25.11
N HIS A 186 -11.49 -16.58 25.44
CA HIS A 186 -10.93 -16.69 26.78
C HIS A 186 -9.94 -15.55 27.09
N TRP A 187 -9.26 -15.02 26.07
CA TRP A 187 -8.31 -13.91 26.17
C TRP A 187 -8.56 -12.87 25.06
N PRO A 188 -9.62 -12.04 25.20
CA PRO A 188 -9.90 -10.99 24.22
C PRO A 188 -8.79 -9.93 24.22
N ASN A 189 -8.46 -9.39 23.04
CA ASN A 189 -7.40 -8.38 22.84
C ASN A 189 -5.99 -8.83 23.24
N ASP A 190 -5.70 -10.12 23.14
CA ASP A 190 -4.37 -10.69 23.41
C ASP A 190 -3.72 -11.24 22.12
N ILE A 191 -2.62 -11.98 22.25
CA ILE A 191 -1.82 -12.58 21.16
C ILE A 191 -2.62 -13.47 20.20
N PHE A 192 -3.86 -13.85 20.55
CA PHE A 192 -4.75 -14.68 19.74
C PHE A 192 -5.60 -13.86 18.73
N GLY A 193 -5.37 -12.55 18.61
CA GLY A 193 -6.05 -11.67 17.66
C GLY A 193 -7.45 -11.23 18.12
N GLN A 194 -8.10 -10.36 17.34
CA GLN A 194 -9.43 -9.80 17.64
C GLN A 194 -10.48 -10.25 16.61
N THR A 195 -10.12 -10.28 15.33
CA THR A 195 -11.03 -10.64 14.22
C THR A 195 -10.45 -11.80 13.40
N SER A 196 -11.25 -12.37 12.50
CA SER A 196 -10.77 -13.39 11.54
C SER A 196 -9.59 -12.89 10.70
N ASP A 197 -9.56 -11.59 10.41
CA ASP A 197 -8.50 -10.97 9.61
C ASP A 197 -7.13 -11.04 10.32
N ASP A 198 -7.13 -11.14 11.65
CA ASP A 198 -5.92 -11.29 12.45
C ASP A 198 -5.39 -12.73 12.51
N ASP A 199 -6.15 -13.73 12.06
CA ASP A 199 -5.85 -15.15 12.32
C ASP A 199 -4.47 -15.55 11.81
N ILE A 200 -4.12 -15.14 10.58
CA ILE A 200 -2.81 -15.39 9.98
C ILE A 200 -1.73 -14.74 10.84
N ILE A 201 -1.85 -13.44 11.10
CA ILE A 201 -0.83 -12.65 11.81
C ILE A 201 -0.62 -13.17 13.23
N ALA A 202 -1.70 -13.54 13.93
CA ALA A 202 -1.65 -14.11 15.28
C ALA A 202 -0.90 -15.45 15.28
N ILE A 203 -1.22 -16.38 14.37
CA ILE A 203 -0.53 -17.67 14.27
C ILE A 203 0.95 -17.47 13.93
N LEU A 204 1.27 -16.60 12.97
CA LEU A 204 2.65 -16.31 12.59
C LEU A 204 3.44 -15.69 13.74
N ASN A 205 2.86 -14.74 14.49
CA ASN A 205 3.51 -14.14 15.65
C ASN A 205 3.78 -15.15 16.76
N ILE A 206 2.79 -16.01 17.08
CA ILE A 206 2.96 -17.07 18.08
C ILE A 206 4.03 -18.07 17.63
N TYR A 207 4.01 -18.47 16.36
CA TYR A 207 5.03 -19.33 15.77
C TYR A 207 6.41 -18.69 15.86
N CYS A 208 6.60 -17.47 15.39
CA CYS A 208 7.88 -16.76 15.43
C CYS A 208 8.39 -16.56 16.86
N ALA A 209 7.51 -16.20 17.80
CA ALA A 209 7.85 -16.09 19.22
C ALA A 209 8.39 -17.42 19.78
N SER A 210 7.78 -18.55 19.42
CA SER A 210 8.27 -19.87 19.85
C SER A 210 9.65 -20.21 19.27
N GLN A 211 9.97 -19.72 18.07
CA GLN A 211 11.27 -19.93 17.43
C GLN A 211 12.33 -19.03 18.04
N ALA A 212 11.98 -17.80 18.41
CA ALA A 212 12.86 -16.85 19.09
C ALA A 212 13.28 -17.32 20.50
N VAL A 213 12.47 -18.15 21.17
CA VAL A 213 12.86 -18.80 22.43
C VAL A 213 13.96 -19.86 22.22
N LYS A 214 13.96 -20.54 21.06
CA LYS A 214 14.93 -21.62 20.74
C LYS A 214 16.26 -21.09 20.23
N ARG A 215 16.26 -19.89 19.65
CA ARG A 215 17.44 -19.23 19.10
C ARG A 215 17.31 -17.70 19.17
N THR A 216 18.41 -17.04 19.52
CA THR A 216 18.57 -15.59 19.38
C THR A 216 18.85 -15.24 17.91
N GLY A 217 18.52 -14.02 17.48
CA GLY A 217 18.82 -13.57 16.11
C GLY A 217 17.74 -13.90 15.09
N LEU A 218 16.49 -14.09 15.49
CA LEU A 218 15.42 -14.42 14.56
C LEU A 218 15.01 -13.20 13.73
N PHE A 219 14.99 -13.36 12.41
CA PHE A 219 14.49 -12.37 11.47
C PHE A 219 13.51 -12.99 10.48
N VAL A 220 12.41 -12.28 10.20
CA VAL A 220 11.40 -12.66 9.21
C VAL A 220 10.94 -11.39 8.51
N LEU A 221 10.96 -11.40 7.18
CA LEU A 221 10.39 -10.34 6.36
C LEU A 221 9.69 -10.95 5.15
N MET A 222 8.38 -10.73 5.04
CA MET A 222 7.56 -11.26 3.96
C MET A 222 6.62 -10.18 3.42
N GLY A 223 6.02 -10.40 2.25
CA GLY A 223 4.91 -9.57 1.79
C GLY A 223 5.32 -8.40 0.90
N LEU A 224 6.43 -8.50 0.18
CA LEU A 224 6.65 -7.69 -1.02
C LEU A 224 7.20 -8.57 -2.14
N ASP A 225 6.29 -9.29 -2.79
CA ASP A 225 6.61 -9.93 -4.09
C ASP A 225 6.50 -8.92 -5.25
N ILE A 226 6.40 -7.63 -4.92
CA ILE A 226 6.38 -6.53 -5.86
C ILE A 226 7.77 -5.89 -5.91
N ASP A 227 8.31 -5.77 -7.12
CA ASP A 227 9.44 -4.88 -7.37
C ASP A 227 8.98 -3.42 -7.27
N LEU A 228 9.09 -2.86 -6.05
CA LEU A 228 8.82 -1.45 -5.77
C LEU A 228 9.68 -0.52 -6.65
N GLY A 229 10.87 -0.95 -7.05
CA GLY A 229 11.74 -0.23 -7.97
C GLY A 229 11.13 -0.14 -9.37
N LEU A 230 10.57 -1.24 -9.87
CA LEU A 230 9.84 -1.26 -11.15
C LEU A 230 8.61 -0.33 -11.10
N ILE A 231 7.80 -0.39 -10.04
CA ILE A 231 6.65 0.52 -9.88
C ILE A 231 7.11 1.97 -9.84
N LYS A 232 8.15 2.28 -9.04
CA LYS A 232 8.74 3.62 -8.98
C LYS A 232 9.15 4.10 -10.37
N ASN A 233 9.85 3.26 -11.14
CA ASN A 233 10.31 3.58 -12.49
C ASN A 233 9.13 3.83 -13.45
N GLN A 234 8.08 3.01 -13.40
CA GLN A 234 6.87 3.22 -14.20
C GLN A 234 6.18 4.53 -13.84
N LEU A 235 6.05 4.85 -12.56
CA LEU A 235 5.49 6.11 -12.09
C LEU A 235 6.34 7.31 -12.52
N MET A 236 7.67 7.21 -12.46
CA MET A 236 8.58 8.25 -12.94
C MET A 236 8.47 8.46 -14.46
N GLN A 237 8.35 7.39 -15.25
CA GLN A 237 8.12 7.52 -16.69
C GLN A 237 6.80 8.22 -16.99
N LEU A 238 5.72 7.84 -16.29
CA LEU A 238 4.42 8.48 -16.42
C LEU A 238 4.49 9.96 -16.00
N ASN A 239 5.24 10.28 -14.95
CA ASN A 239 5.49 11.64 -14.50
C ASN A 239 6.19 12.50 -15.58
N ILE A 240 7.21 11.95 -16.24
CA ILE A 240 7.94 12.62 -17.33
C ILE A 240 7.05 12.84 -18.55
N GLN A 241 6.24 11.84 -18.94
CA GLN A 241 5.33 11.95 -20.08
C GLN A 241 4.27 13.06 -19.88
N MET A 242 3.72 13.17 -18.67
CA MET A 242 2.77 14.23 -18.32
C MET A 242 3.42 15.62 -18.41
N ARG A 243 4.68 15.75 -17.97
CA ARG A 243 5.45 16.99 -18.11
C ARG A 243 5.74 17.34 -19.56
N GLY A 244 6.16 16.36 -20.37
CA GLY A 244 6.47 16.56 -21.79
C GLY A 244 5.27 17.04 -22.61
N ARG A 245 4.07 16.52 -22.33
CA ARG A 245 2.82 16.93 -22.99
C ARG A 245 2.31 18.31 -22.57
N SER A 246 2.63 18.75 -21.36
CA SER A 246 2.31 20.11 -20.90
C SER A 246 3.20 21.19 -21.54
N ALA A 247 4.43 20.83 -21.95
CA ALA A 247 5.38 21.76 -22.57
C ALA A 247 5.21 21.89 -24.10
N SER A 248 4.47 20.98 -24.74
CA SER A 248 4.29 20.93 -26.20
C SER A 248 3.03 21.64 -26.71
N VAL A 249 2.33 22.41 -25.89
CA VAL A 249 1.19 23.24 -26.35
C VAL A 249 1.77 24.52 -26.94
N PRO A 250 1.69 24.75 -28.27
CA PRO A 250 2.17 26.00 -28.85
C PRO A 250 1.30 27.14 -28.35
N SER A 251 1.91 28.19 -27.81
CA SER A 251 1.25 29.47 -27.58
C SER A 251 0.73 29.99 -28.91
N LEU A 252 -0.58 29.90 -29.14
CA LEU A 252 -1.25 30.59 -30.24
C LEU A 252 -1.09 32.10 -29.97
N THR A 253 -0.21 32.74 -30.72
CA THR A 253 -0.02 34.20 -30.68
C THR A 253 -1.29 34.91 -31.12
N PRO A 254 -1.63 36.07 -30.52
CA PRO A 254 -2.85 36.79 -30.89
C PRO A 254 -2.72 37.32 -32.32
N HIS A 255 -3.70 37.01 -33.17
CA HIS A 255 -3.85 37.63 -34.49
C HIS A 255 -4.11 39.12 -34.30
N THR A 256 -3.18 39.99 -34.69
CA THR A 256 -3.44 41.42 -34.87
C THR A 256 -4.28 41.63 -36.14
N PRO A 257 -5.42 42.34 -36.07
CA PRO A 257 -6.16 42.73 -37.26
C PRO A 257 -5.70 44.10 -37.77
N GLY A 258 -5.46 44.21 -39.08
CA GLY A 258 -5.42 45.49 -39.78
C GLY A 258 -4.19 45.70 -40.65
N GLU A 259 -4.37 45.55 -41.96
CA GLU A 259 -3.97 46.54 -42.97
C GLU A 259 -4.58 46.12 -44.32
N ASP A 260 -5.78 46.64 -44.60
CA ASP A 260 -6.30 46.72 -45.97
C ASP A 260 -5.57 47.88 -46.67
N PRO A 261 -4.93 47.68 -47.83
CA PRO A 261 -4.50 48.80 -48.65
C PRO A 261 -5.73 49.34 -49.40
N GLN A 262 -6.12 50.56 -49.04
CA GLN A 262 -7.08 51.37 -49.79
C GLN A 262 -6.71 51.41 -51.27
N GLN A 263 -7.72 51.13 -52.11
CA GLN A 263 -7.79 51.62 -53.47
C GLN A 263 -7.55 53.13 -53.47
N ASP A 264 -6.61 53.61 -54.29
CA ASP A 264 -6.72 54.97 -54.80
C ASP A 264 -6.71 54.93 -56.33
N SER A 265 -7.77 55.53 -56.86
CA SER A 265 -8.05 55.63 -58.28
C SER A 265 -7.83 57.08 -58.66
N SER A 266 -7.24 57.27 -59.85
CA SER A 266 -7.50 58.38 -60.78
C SER A 266 -6.38 59.43 -60.96
N SER A 267 -6.10 59.65 -62.26
CA SER A 267 -5.80 60.95 -62.90
C SER A 267 -4.33 61.33 -63.09
N LEU A 268 -3.72 60.91 -64.21
CA LEU A 268 -3.41 61.73 -65.41
C LEU A 268 -2.57 60.94 -66.42
#